data_AF-A0A0L6U1I4-F1
#
_entry.id   AF-A0A0L6U1I4-F1
#
_cell.length_a   1.000
_cell.length_b   1.000
_cell.length_c   1.000
_cell.angle_alpha   90.00
_cell.angle_beta   90.00
_cell.angle_gamma   90.00
#
_symmetry.space_group_name_H-M   'P 1'
#
loop_
_entity.id
_entity.type
_entity.pdbx_description
1 polymer ?
#
loop_
_entity_poly.entity_id
_entity_poly.type
_entity_poly.pdbx_seq_one_letter_code
_entity_poly.pdbx_strand_id
1 'polypeptide(L)' 'MSDVLNIQKEEEIFKVFLAHWINHTGDHIEGYEEWAVQLKGTSKDQVSNEIYLAIEKMTAVQRKLMEAKIHFR' A
#
# COMPACT_ATOMS: atom_id res chain seq x y z
N MET A 1 -14.81 7.02 -31.83
CA MET A 1 -14.33 8.18 -31.03
C MET A 1 -14.83 8.15 -29.58
N SER A 2 -16.01 7.59 -29.28
CA SER A 2 -16.55 7.45 -27.91
C SER A 2 -15.69 6.56 -26.99
N ASP A 3 -15.23 5.41 -27.49
CA ASP A 3 -14.62 4.39 -26.64
C ASP A 3 -13.19 4.76 -26.21
N VAL A 4 -12.48 5.51 -27.05
CA VAL A 4 -11.14 6.05 -26.75
C VAL A 4 -11.20 7.11 -25.64
N LEU A 5 -12.22 7.98 -25.67
CA LEU A 5 -12.45 8.97 -24.62
C LEU A 5 -12.84 8.30 -23.30
N ASN A 6 -13.54 7.16 -23.36
CA ASN A 6 -13.91 6.40 -22.17
C ASN A 6 -12.69 5.72 -21.53
N ILE A 7 -11.82 5.10 -22.34
CA ILE A 7 -10.55 4.52 -21.87
C ILE A 7 -9.66 5.59 -21.21
N GLN A 8 -9.47 6.76 -21.83
CA GLN A 8 -8.63 7.81 -21.25
C GLN A 8 -9.15 8.28 -19.87
N LYS A 9 -10.47 8.38 -19.71
CA LYS A 9 -11.07 8.73 -18.42
C LYS A 9 -10.89 7.62 -17.38
N GLU A 10 -11.05 6.36 -17.78
CA GLU A 10 -10.82 5.19 -16.92
C GLU A 10 -9.35 5.09 -16.49
N GLU A 11 -8.40 5.43 -17.37
CA GLU A 11 -6.97 5.48 -17.08
C GLU A 11 -6.63 6.53 -16.01
N GLU A 12 -7.19 7.73 -16.10
CA GLU A 12 -6.99 8.78 -15.09
C GLU A 12 -7.57 8.39 -13.73
N ILE A 13 -8.75 7.76 -13.72
CA ILE A 13 -9.35 7.22 -12.49
C ILE A 13 -8.44 6.15 -11.88
N PHE A 14 -7.89 5.25 -12.68
CA PHE A 14 -6.98 4.20 -12.21
C PHE A 14 -5.69 4.79 -11.60
N LYS A 15 -5.11 5.83 -12.20
CA LYS A 15 -3.94 6.54 -11.66
C LYS A 15 -4.24 7.17 -10.30
N VAL A 16 -5.43 7.76 -10.13
CA VAL A 16 -5.88 8.33 -8.85
C VAL A 16 -6.04 7.24 -7.79
N PHE A 17 -6.68 6.11 -8.12
CA PHE A 17 -6.82 4.99 -7.19
C PHE A 17 -5.46 4.42 -6.76
N LEU A 18 -4.53 4.23 -7.69
CA LEU A 18 -3.17 3.78 -7.39
C LEU A 18 -2.44 4.74 -6.45
N ALA A 19 -2.49 6.04 -6.73
CA ALA A 19 -1.86 7.05 -5.88
C ALA A 19 -2.48 7.08 -4.47
N HIS A 20 -3.81 7.02 -4.37
CA HIS A 20 -4.52 6.99 -3.09
C HIS A 20 -4.15 5.76 -2.25
N TRP A 21 -4.16 4.56 -2.86
CA TRP A 21 -3.81 3.33 -2.17
C TRP A 21 -2.36 3.36 -1.66
N ILE A 22 -1.42 3.83 -2.50
CA ILE A 22 0.01 3.88 -2.13
C ILE A 22 0.23 4.82 -0.94
N ASN A 23 -0.41 5.99 -0.95
CA ASN A 23 -0.27 6.95 0.13
C ASN A 23 -0.90 6.42 1.43
N HIS A 24 -2.15 5.96 1.36
CA HIS A 24 -2.88 5.50 2.53
C HIS A 24 -2.25 4.26 3.18
N THR A 25 -1.69 3.37 2.37
CA THR A 25 -0.96 2.20 2.89
C THR A 25 0.33 2.59 3.60
N GLY A 26 1.02 3.64 3.12
CA GLY A 26 2.16 4.23 3.81
C GLY A 26 1.80 4.70 5.22
N ASP A 27 0.73 5.50 5.35
CA ASP A 27 0.26 5.99 6.65
C ASP A 27 -0.07 4.85 7.62
N HIS A 28 -0.68 3.76 7.13
CA HIS A 28 -0.96 2.57 7.97
C HIS A 28 0.30 1.83 8.36
N ILE A 29 1.28 1.68 7.46
CA ILE A 29 2.56 1.03 7.78
C ILE A 29 3.26 1.78 8.91
N GLU A 30 3.34 3.11 8.83
CA GLU A 30 3.97 3.92 9.87
C GLU A 30 3.28 3.73 11.23
N GLY A 31 1.95 3.82 11.27
CA GLY A 31 1.19 3.61 12.51
C GLY A 31 1.35 2.19 13.08
N TYR A 32 1.36 1.16 12.23
CA TYR A 32 1.58 -0.21 12.68
C TYR A 32 3.01 -0.45 13.16
N GLU A 33 4.01 0.16 12.53
CA GLU A 33 5.41 0.06 12.94
C GLU A 33 5.62 0.65 14.33
N GLU A 34 5.02 1.81 14.62
CA GLU A 34 5.05 2.42 15.96
C GLU A 34 4.52 1.45 17.03
N TRP A 35 3.38 0.81 16.78
CA TRP A 35 2.82 -0.19 17.70
C TRP A 35 3.70 -1.44 17.81
N ALA A 36 4.25 -1.94 16.71
CA ALA A 36 5.12 -3.11 16.71
C ALA A 36 6.37 -2.86 17.56
N VAL A 37 6.98 -1.66 17.47
CA VAL A 37 8.10 -1.24 18.30
C VAL A 37 7.73 -1.22 19.78
N GLN A 38 6.57 -0.65 20.14
CA GLN A 38 6.12 -0.59 21.54
C GLN A 38 5.82 -1.97 22.15
N LEU A 39 5.36 -2.92 21.34
CA LEU A 39 4.97 -4.27 21.79
C LEU A 39 6.17 -5.24 21.86
N LYS A 40 7.26 -4.94 21.15
CA LYS A 40 8.45 -5.79 21.08
C LYS A 40 9.11 -5.95 22.46
N GLY A 41 9.43 -7.19 22.82
CA GLY A 41 10.03 -7.50 24.14
C GLY A 41 9.06 -7.41 25.32
N THR A 42 7.78 -7.17 25.08
CA THR A 42 6.72 -7.24 26.10
C THR A 42 6.07 -8.63 26.12
N SER A 43 5.07 -8.84 26.97
CA SER A 43 4.24 -10.06 26.93
C SER A 43 3.44 -10.24 25.63
N LYS A 44 3.46 -9.25 24.72
CA LYS A 44 2.77 -9.26 23.42
C LYS A 44 3.74 -9.37 22.24
N ASP A 45 4.94 -9.93 22.44
CA ASP A 45 5.95 -10.03 21.38
C ASP A 45 5.44 -10.77 20.12
N GLN A 46 4.59 -11.79 20.29
CA GLN A 46 3.93 -12.46 19.16
C GLN A 46 3.07 -11.51 18.33
N VAL A 47 2.36 -10.56 18.96
CA VAL A 47 1.58 -9.54 18.23
C VAL A 47 2.50 -8.60 17.46
N SER A 48 3.63 -8.18 18.06
CA SER A 48 4.65 -7.40 17.37
C SER A 48 5.16 -8.12 16.11
N ASN A 49 5.46 -9.42 16.23
CA ASN A 49 5.93 -10.23 15.10
C ASN A 49 4.88 -10.36 13.98
N GLU A 50 3.60 -10.57 14.32
CA GLU A 50 2.51 -10.61 13.32
C GLU A 50 2.33 -9.25 12.62
N ILE A 51 2.49 -8.14 13.34
CA ILE A 51 2.42 -6.80 12.75
C ILE A 51 3.59 -6.59 11.77
N TYR A 52 4.82 -6.95 12.12
CA TYR A 52 5.95 -6.86 11.19
C TYR A 52 5.75 -7.71 9.93
N LEU A 53 5.20 -8.93 10.08
CA LEU A 53 4.85 -9.78 8.93
C LEU A 53 3.77 -9.15 8.05
N ALA A 54 2.77 -8.48 8.65
CA ALA A 54 1.75 -7.76 7.89
C ALA A 54 2.35 -6.58 7.13
N ILE A 55 3.21 -5.79 7.78
CA ILE A 55 3.94 -4.66 7.16
C ILE A 55 4.73 -5.15 5.96
N GLU A 56 5.49 -6.25 6.08
CA GLU A 56 6.27 -6.81 4.96
C GLU A 56 5.38 -7.09 3.74
N LYS A 57 4.22 -7.73 3.97
CA LYS A 57 3.25 -8.05 2.91
C LYS A 57 2.66 -6.79 2.30
N MET A 58 2.29 -5.80 3.12
CA MET A 58 1.75 -4.52 2.65
C MET A 58 2.77 -3.77 1.78
N THR A 59 4.03 -3.71 2.21
CA THR A 59 5.11 -3.10 1.42
C THR A 59 5.34 -3.86 0.11
N ALA A 60 5.26 -5.20 0.10
CA ALA A 60 5.37 -5.99 -1.12
C ALA A 60 4.26 -5.68 -2.13
N VAL A 61 3.01 -5.56 -1.66
CA VAL A 61 1.88 -5.15 -2.51
C VAL A 61 2.09 -3.74 -3.03
N GLN A 62 2.55 -2.81 -2.19
CA GLN A 62 2.83 -1.43 -2.59
C GLN A 62 3.87 -1.33 -3.70
N ARG A 63 4.95 -2.12 -3.62
CA ARG A 63 5.96 -2.20 -4.69
C ARG A 63 5.33 -2.66 -6.01
N LYS A 64 4.46 -3.69 -5.98
CA LYS A 64 3.79 -4.18 -7.19
C LYS A 64 2.83 -3.17 -7.80
N LEU A 65 2.12 -2.40 -6.98
CA LEU A 65 1.26 -1.33 -7.47
C LEU A 65 2.06 -0.14 -8.03
N MET A 66 3.21 0.17 -7.44
CA MET A 66 4.13 1.18 -7.97
C MET A 66 4.73 0.76 -9.31
N GLU A 67 5.15 -0.51 -9.45
CA GLU A 67 5.59 -1.11 -10.72
C GLU A 67 4.47 -1.03 -11.77
N ALA A 68 3.24 -1.43 -11.42
CA ALA A 68 2.09 -1.31 -12.32
C ALA A 68 1.87 0.14 -12.77
N LYS A 69 1.95 1.11 -11.86
CA LYS A 69 1.87 2.55 -12.18
C LYS A 69 2.98 3.00 -13.14
N ILE A 70 4.20 2.48 -13.00
CA ILE A 70 5.33 2.77 -13.89
C ILE A 70 5.11 2.17 -15.28
N HIS A 71 4.54 0.98 -15.37
CA HIS A 71 4.26 0.30 -16.64
C HIS A 71 3.00 0.84 -17.35
N PHE A 72 2.08 1.45 -16.61
CA PHE A 72 0.88 2.11 -17.13
C PHE A 72 1.15 3.50 -17.74
N ARG A 73 2.41 3.85 -17.98
CA ARG A 73 2.81 5.11 -18.62
C ARG A 73 2.37 5.16 -20.08
#